data_AF-A0A6F8ZI37-F1
#
_entry.id   AF-A0A6F8ZI37-F1
#
_cell.length_a   1.000
_cell.length_b   1.000
_cell.length_c   1.000
_cell.angle_alpha   90.00
_cell.angle_beta   90.00
_cell.angle_gamma   90.00
#
_symmetry.space_group_name_H-M   'P 1'
#
loop_
_entity.id
_entity.type
_entity.pdbx_description
1 polymer ?
#
loop_
_entity_poly.entity_id
_entity_poly.type
_entity_poly.pdbx_seq_one_letter_code
_entity_poly.pdbx_strand_id
1 'polypeptide(L)'
;MTQHPQAGQAAGRALRAAGWGLAALLLYAAAVARPVTALVRAADAAGCIDPHALDYGVLVLAGTLGGLGAGPLLEPGIAGAARALVPRGQEAAARRLARTAAVLAVLVAMAGQLWWISPVVNAFVDAHRVLLVETEVSLFAMGVLNGTAWVMLWRRAAWLGLVVTAGAGFMVMSSVLNAHGWC
;
A
#
# COMPACT_ATOMS: atom_id res chain seq x y z
N MET A 1 19.95 25.24 31.95
CA MET A 1 19.57 25.56 30.55
C MET A 1 19.42 24.25 29.79
N THR A 2 18.24 23.66 29.85
CA THR A 2 17.94 22.34 29.26
C THR A 2 17.15 22.54 27.99
N GLN A 3 17.69 22.04 26.89
CA GLN A 3 17.19 22.28 25.56
C GLN A 3 15.76 21.74 25.39
N HIS A 4 14.98 22.45 24.57
CA HIS A 4 13.64 22.10 24.07
C HIS A 4 13.60 21.42 22.66
N PRO A 5 14.59 20.62 22.16
CA PRO A 5 14.59 20.19 20.76
C PRO A 5 13.52 19.14 20.43
N GLN A 6 12.90 18.52 21.45
CA GLN A 6 11.99 17.40 21.24
C GLN A 6 10.63 17.84 20.66
N ALA A 7 10.16 19.04 20.99
CA ALA A 7 8.87 19.54 20.52
C ALA A 7 8.86 19.78 18.99
N GLY A 8 9.91 20.41 18.45
CA GLY A 8 10.02 20.67 17.01
C GLY A 8 10.10 19.40 16.16
N GLN A 9 10.79 18.37 16.66
CA GLN A 9 10.90 17.07 15.96
C GLN A 9 9.59 16.28 15.99
N ALA A 10 8.77 16.42 17.03
CA ALA A 10 7.44 15.81 17.07
C ALA A 10 6.49 16.48 16.06
N ALA A 11 6.45 17.82 16.03
CA ALA A 11 5.61 18.58 15.11
C ALA A 11 5.96 18.29 13.64
N GLY A 12 7.25 18.26 13.29
CA GLY A 12 7.69 17.96 11.93
C GLY A 12 7.33 16.54 11.46
N ARG A 13 7.34 15.55 12.37
CA ARG A 13 6.89 14.18 12.06
C ARG A 13 5.39 14.10 11.84
N ALA A 14 4.60 14.77 12.69
CA ALA A 14 3.15 14.82 12.54
C ALA A 14 2.74 15.49 11.22
N LEU A 15 3.38 16.61 10.84
CA LEU A 15 3.11 17.29 9.58
C LEU A 15 3.42 16.41 8.36
N ARG A 16 4.55 15.69 8.38
CA ARG A 16 4.90 14.74 7.32
C ARG A 16 3.90 13.59 7.23
N ALA A 17 3.50 13.02 8.37
CA ALA A 17 2.50 11.96 8.42
C ALA A 17 1.15 12.44 7.84
N ALA A 18 0.71 13.64 8.22
CA ALA A 18 -0.49 14.26 7.67
C ALA A 18 -0.37 14.53 6.17
N GLY A 19 0.79 14.99 5.70
CA GLY A 19 1.06 15.19 4.28
C GLY A 19 0.93 13.89 3.46
N TRP A 20 1.51 12.79 3.95
CA TRP A 20 1.36 11.48 3.33
C TRP A 20 -0.09 10.98 3.34
N GLY A 21 -0.80 11.13 4.47
CA GLY A 21 -2.21 10.77 4.58
C GLY A 21 -3.11 11.56 3.63
N LEU A 22 -2.89 12.87 3.51
CA LEU A 22 -3.61 13.71 2.56
C LEU A 22 -3.32 13.29 1.10
N ALA A 23 -2.04 13.08 0.77
CA ALA A 23 -1.65 12.61 -0.57
C ALA A 23 -2.30 11.26 -0.91
N ALA A 24 -2.35 10.33 0.06
CA ALA A 24 -3.01 9.05 -0.08
C ALA A 24 -4.51 9.19 -0.40
N LEU A 25 -5.23 10.03 0.36
CA LEU A 25 -6.67 10.25 0.16
C LEU A 25 -6.97 10.94 -1.16
N LEU A 26 -6.16 11.93 -1.56
CA LEU A 26 -6.31 12.60 -2.85
C LEU A 26 -6.06 11.63 -4.02
N LEU A 27 -5.03 10.79 -3.91
CA LEU A 27 -4.72 9.80 -4.94
C LEU A 27 -5.81 8.72 -5.03
N TYR A 28 -6.30 8.23 -3.89
CA TYR A 28 -7.43 7.29 -3.84
C TYR A 28 -8.69 7.90 -4.47
N ALA A 29 -9.06 9.12 -4.06
CA ALA A 29 -10.23 9.83 -4.60
C ALA A 29 -10.12 10.08 -6.11
N ALA A 30 -8.91 10.33 -6.62
CA ALA A 30 -8.65 10.49 -8.04
C ALA A 30 -8.83 9.16 -8.81
N ALA A 31 -8.31 8.05 -8.27
CA ALA A 31 -8.43 6.72 -8.85
C ALA A 31 -9.91 6.27 -8.97
N VAL A 32 -10.68 6.40 -7.89
CA VAL A 32 -12.10 5.98 -7.87
C VAL A 32 -13.05 7.04 -8.44
N ALA A 33 -12.54 8.11 -9.05
CA ALA A 33 -13.36 9.17 -9.61
C ALA A 33 -14.19 8.64 -10.80
N ARG A 34 -15.44 9.13 -10.94
CA ARG A 34 -16.32 8.82 -12.08
C ARG A 34 -15.65 8.92 -13.47
N PRO A 35 -14.84 9.96 -13.79
CA PRO A 35 -14.20 10.03 -15.10
C PRO A 35 -13.16 8.92 -15.31
N VAL A 36 -12.40 8.54 -14.28
CA VAL A 36 -11.39 7.47 -14.39
C VAL A 36 -12.08 6.13 -14.57
N THR A 37 -13.06 5.81 -13.72
CA THR A 37 -13.86 4.58 -13.85
C THR A 37 -14.60 4.48 -15.18
N ALA A 38 -15.08 5.59 -15.74
CA ALA A 38 -15.68 5.60 -17.07
C ALA A 38 -14.66 5.32 -18.18
N LEU A 39 -13.45 5.86 -18.06
CA LEU A 39 -12.35 5.63 -19.01
C LEU A 39 -11.88 4.18 -18.99
N VAL A 40 -11.72 3.60 -17.79
CA VAL A 40 -11.36 2.19 -17.62
C VAL A 40 -12.40 1.29 -18.28
N ARG A 41 -13.69 1.47 -17.98
CA ARG A 41 -14.77 0.69 -18.62
C ARG A 41 -14.84 0.83 -20.13
N ALA A 42 -14.60 2.04 -20.64
CA ALA A 42 -14.57 2.28 -22.08
C ALA A 42 -13.43 1.53 -22.76
N ALA A 43 -12.28 1.43 -22.08
CA ALA A 43 -11.16 0.64 -22.52
C ALA A 43 -11.48 -0.87 -22.43
N ASP A 44 -12.01 -1.36 -21.31
CA ASP A 44 -12.36 -2.78 -21.16
C ASP A 44 -13.34 -3.24 -22.24
N ALA A 45 -14.31 -2.38 -22.61
CA ALA A 45 -15.24 -2.63 -23.70
C ALA A 45 -14.56 -2.72 -25.08
N ALA A 46 -13.39 -2.10 -25.25
CA ALA A 46 -12.54 -2.24 -26.43
C ALA A 46 -11.59 -3.44 -26.34
N GLY A 47 -11.67 -4.25 -25.28
CA GLY A 47 -10.78 -5.38 -25.03
C GLY A 47 -9.46 -4.96 -24.38
N CYS A 48 -9.42 -3.75 -23.80
CA CYS A 48 -8.23 -3.23 -23.17
C CYS A 48 -8.04 -3.75 -21.75
N ILE A 49 -6.83 -4.18 -21.35
CA ILE A 49 -6.53 -4.65 -19.98
C ILE A 49 -5.65 -3.64 -19.21
N ASP A 50 -4.90 -2.79 -19.92
CA ASP A 50 -3.89 -1.89 -19.32
C ASP A 50 -4.47 -0.88 -18.31
N PRO A 51 -5.62 -0.23 -18.57
CA PRO A 51 -6.10 0.82 -17.68
C PRO A 51 -6.55 0.28 -16.31
N HIS A 52 -7.09 -0.93 -16.29
CA HIS A 52 -7.54 -1.58 -15.05
C HIS A 52 -6.36 -1.96 -14.15
N ALA A 53 -5.31 -2.52 -14.76
CA ALA A 53 -4.07 -2.79 -14.04
C ALA A 53 -3.47 -1.49 -13.48
N LEU A 54 -3.41 -0.43 -14.29
CA LEU A 54 -2.91 0.87 -13.87
C LEU A 54 -3.70 1.42 -12.68
N ASP A 55 -5.03 1.36 -12.72
CA ASP A 55 -5.90 1.83 -11.63
C ASP A 55 -5.63 1.08 -10.32
N TYR A 56 -5.53 -0.26 -10.38
CA TYR A 56 -5.15 -1.07 -9.23
C TYR A 56 -3.75 -0.72 -8.69
N GLY A 57 -2.79 -0.46 -9.59
CA GLY A 57 -1.46 0.02 -9.22
C GLY A 57 -1.52 1.36 -8.48
N VAL A 58 -2.34 2.30 -8.95
CA VAL A 58 -2.56 3.60 -8.31
C VAL A 58 -3.21 3.43 -6.93
N LEU A 59 -4.20 2.55 -6.77
CA LEU A 59 -4.85 2.28 -5.50
C LEU A 59 -3.89 1.70 -4.46
N VAL A 60 -3.03 0.75 -4.86
CA VAL A 60 -1.98 0.20 -3.99
C VAL A 60 -0.95 1.26 -3.63
N LEU A 61 -0.57 2.15 -4.56
CA LEU A 61 0.33 3.26 -4.28
C LEU A 61 -0.30 4.27 -3.32
N ALA A 62 -1.56 4.63 -3.52
CA ALA A 62 -2.34 5.48 -2.62
C ALA A 62 -2.36 4.89 -1.20
N GLY A 63 -2.67 3.60 -1.09
CA GLY A 63 -2.59 2.87 0.17
C GLY A 63 -1.19 2.93 0.78
N THR A 64 -0.14 2.72 -0.02
CA THR A 64 1.25 2.74 0.44
C THR A 64 1.62 4.11 1.03
N LEU A 65 1.21 5.20 0.39
CA LEU A 65 1.34 6.56 0.95
C LEU A 65 0.59 6.68 2.29
N GLY A 66 -0.62 6.13 2.37
CA GLY A 66 -1.40 6.10 3.60
C GLY A 66 -0.69 5.35 4.73
N GLY A 67 -0.10 4.20 4.40
CA GLY A 67 0.74 3.40 5.31
C GLY A 67 2.00 4.11 5.76
N LEU A 68 2.65 4.88 4.88
CA LEU A 68 3.79 5.72 5.27
C LEU A 68 3.39 6.83 6.25
N GLY A 69 2.19 7.40 6.09
CA GLY A 69 1.62 8.38 7.01
C GLY A 69 1.21 7.76 8.36
N ALA A 70 0.53 6.62 8.33
CA ALA A 70 0.01 5.93 9.51
C ALA A 70 1.10 5.15 10.28
N GLY A 71 2.12 4.65 9.61
CA GLY A 71 3.14 3.77 10.19
C GLY A 71 3.79 4.30 11.47
N PRO A 72 4.24 5.56 11.54
CA PRO A 72 4.79 6.14 12.77
C PRO A 72 3.81 6.18 13.95
N LEU A 73 2.50 6.26 13.67
CA LEU A 73 1.44 6.23 14.69
C LEU A 73 1.15 4.81 15.17
N LEU A 74 1.28 3.82 14.28
CA LEU A 74 1.02 2.41 14.57
C LEU A 74 2.22 1.70 15.22
N GLU A 75 3.45 2.18 14.98
CA GLU A 75 4.69 1.56 15.45
C GLU A 75 4.70 1.24 16.97
N PRO A 76 4.26 2.14 17.89
CA PRO A 76 4.22 1.83 19.32
C PRO A 76 3.27 0.68 19.64
N GLY A 77 2.11 0.63 18.96
CA GLY A 77 1.12 -0.43 19.11
C GLY A 77 1.65 -1.78 18.64
N ILE A 78 2.29 -1.81 17.47
CA ILE A 78 2.90 -3.03 16.93
C ILE A 78 4.06 -3.51 17.81
N ALA A 79 4.89 -2.60 18.30
CA ALA A 79 5.95 -2.93 19.26
C ALA A 79 5.38 -3.40 20.61
N GLY A 80 4.22 -2.90 21.03
CA GLY A 80 3.48 -3.39 22.19
C GLY A 80 2.98 -4.82 21.99
N ALA A 81 2.31 -5.08 20.87
CA ALA A 81 1.82 -6.41 20.50
C ALA A 81 2.95 -7.43 20.41
N ALA A 82 4.06 -7.08 19.74
CA ALA A 82 5.23 -7.97 19.65
C ALA A 82 5.86 -8.28 21.01
N ARG A 83 5.86 -7.31 21.95
CA ARG A 83 6.33 -7.53 23.33
C ARG A 83 5.36 -8.40 24.15
N ALA A 84 4.06 -8.35 23.86
CA ALA A 84 3.07 -9.20 24.53
C ALA A 84 3.18 -10.68 24.10
N LEU A 85 3.65 -10.94 22.88
CA LEU A 85 3.82 -12.29 22.32
C LEU A 85 5.14 -12.98 22.69
N VAL A 86 6.06 -12.26 23.35
CA VAL A 86 7.41 -12.73 23.65
C VAL A 86 7.65 -12.70 25.18
N PRO A 87 8.42 -13.63 25.76
CA PRO A 87 8.73 -13.62 27.18
C PRO A 87 9.37 -12.29 27.65
N ARG A 88 9.03 -11.87 28.88
CA ARG A 88 9.58 -10.65 29.49
C ARG A 88 11.12 -10.71 29.54
N GLY A 89 11.77 -9.59 29.26
CA GLY A 89 13.23 -9.48 29.20
C GLY A 89 13.87 -9.80 27.84
N GLN A 90 13.11 -10.30 26.86
CA GLN A 90 13.63 -10.62 25.52
C GLN A 90 13.30 -9.55 24.47
N GLU A 91 13.72 -8.30 24.68
CA GLU A 91 13.41 -7.21 23.74
C GLU A 91 13.95 -7.45 22.32
N ALA A 92 15.10 -8.11 22.20
CA ALA A 92 15.70 -8.46 20.92
C ALA A 92 14.78 -9.41 20.12
N ALA A 93 14.14 -10.38 20.80
CA ALA A 93 13.20 -11.29 20.18
C ALA A 93 11.90 -10.58 19.75
N ALA A 94 11.36 -9.67 20.57
CA ALA A 94 10.20 -8.86 20.19
C ALA A 94 10.49 -7.97 18.96
N ARG A 95 11.67 -7.34 18.90
CA ARG A 95 12.10 -6.57 17.71
C ARG A 95 12.25 -7.46 16.47
N ARG A 96 12.80 -8.67 16.63
CA ARG A 96 12.92 -9.64 15.54
C ARG A 96 11.54 -10.07 15.04
N LEU A 97 10.61 -10.38 15.93
CA LEU A 97 9.23 -10.74 15.60
C LEU A 97 8.53 -9.63 14.80
N ALA A 98 8.60 -8.39 15.26
CA ALA A 98 8.01 -7.24 14.58
C ALA A 98 8.58 -7.05 13.16
N ARG A 99 9.90 -7.22 12.98
CA ARG A 99 10.54 -7.17 11.66
C ARG A 99 10.12 -8.32 10.76
N THR A 100 10.08 -9.54 11.27
CA THR A 100 9.61 -10.71 10.51
C THR A 100 8.16 -10.50 10.06
N ALA A 101 7.28 -10.03 10.95
CA ALA A 101 5.90 -9.72 10.61
C ALA A 101 5.81 -8.64 9.52
N ALA A 102 6.64 -7.59 9.57
CA ALA A 102 6.70 -6.58 8.53
C ALA A 102 7.16 -7.16 7.18
N VAL A 103 8.20 -8.01 7.15
CA VAL A 103 8.62 -8.70 5.91
C VAL A 103 7.49 -9.55 5.35
N LEU A 104 6.83 -10.35 6.20
CA LEU A 104 5.70 -11.17 5.77
C LEU A 104 4.54 -10.31 5.24
N ALA A 105 4.25 -9.17 5.86
CA ALA A 105 3.22 -8.26 5.38
C ALA A 105 3.55 -7.70 3.99
N VAL A 106 4.82 -7.33 3.72
CA VAL A 106 5.27 -6.92 2.38
C VAL A 106 5.07 -8.06 1.38
N LEU A 107 5.53 -9.27 1.73
CA LEU A 107 5.41 -10.44 0.84
C LEU A 107 3.96 -10.79 0.53
N VAL A 108 3.07 -10.75 1.54
CA VAL A 108 1.64 -11.00 1.37
C VAL A 108 1.00 -9.90 0.52
N ALA A 109 1.34 -8.63 0.75
CA ALA A 109 0.84 -7.52 -0.06
C ALA A 109 1.29 -7.65 -1.53
N MET A 110 2.54 -8.06 -1.79
CA MET A 110 3.03 -8.32 -3.14
C MET A 110 2.38 -9.55 -3.77
N ALA A 111 2.24 -10.65 -3.04
CA ALA A 111 1.62 -11.87 -3.54
C ALA A 111 0.14 -11.65 -3.87
N GLY A 112 -0.57 -10.86 -3.08
CA GLY A 112 -1.96 -10.49 -3.36
C GLY A 112 -2.12 -9.72 -4.67
N GLN A 113 -1.11 -8.98 -5.13
CA GLN A 113 -1.16 -8.32 -6.45
C GLN A 113 -1.29 -9.35 -7.58
N LEU A 114 -0.73 -10.55 -7.43
CA LEU A 114 -0.85 -11.62 -8.43
C LEU A 114 -2.29 -12.10 -8.62
N TRP A 115 -3.12 -12.00 -7.58
CA TRP A 115 -4.54 -12.37 -7.66
C TRP A 115 -5.30 -11.45 -8.62
N TRP A 116 -4.96 -10.16 -8.60
CA TRP A 116 -5.61 -9.12 -9.38
C TRP A 116 -5.13 -9.05 -10.84
N ILE A 117 -4.15 -9.87 -11.22
CA ILE A 117 -3.74 -10.06 -12.61
C ILE A 117 -4.71 -10.98 -13.36
N SER A 118 -5.45 -11.84 -12.65
CA SER A 118 -6.32 -12.82 -13.28
C SER A 118 -7.48 -12.15 -14.02
N PRO A 119 -7.57 -12.28 -15.36
CA PRO A 119 -8.66 -11.66 -16.14
C PRO A 119 -10.04 -12.17 -15.71
N VAL A 120 -10.12 -13.43 -15.29
CA VAL A 120 -11.36 -14.06 -14.81
C VAL A 120 -11.85 -13.41 -13.52
N VAL A 121 -10.92 -13.10 -12.60
CA VAL A 121 -11.26 -12.42 -11.34
C VAL A 121 -11.73 -11.00 -11.63
N ASN A 122 -11.04 -10.27 -12.50
CA ASN A 122 -11.39 -8.89 -12.84
C ASN A 122 -12.77 -8.81 -13.50
N ALA A 123 -13.04 -9.63 -14.52
CA ALA A 123 -14.35 -9.67 -15.16
C ALA A 123 -15.50 -10.01 -14.18
N PHE A 124 -15.23 -10.88 -13.20
CA PHE A 124 -16.20 -11.19 -12.15
C PHE A 124 -16.45 -9.99 -11.21
N VAL A 125 -15.40 -9.27 -10.81
CA VAL A 125 -15.49 -8.07 -9.99
C VAL A 125 -16.25 -6.95 -10.71
N ASP A 126 -15.99 -6.75 -12.00
CA ASP A 126 -16.61 -5.68 -12.80
C ASP A 126 -18.12 -5.89 -12.98
N ALA A 127 -18.56 -7.16 -13.04
CA ALA A 127 -19.98 -7.49 -13.08
C ALA A 127 -20.72 -7.17 -11.76
N HIS A 128 -20.01 -6.97 -10.65
CA HIS A 128 -20.59 -6.83 -9.32
C HIS A 128 -20.16 -5.52 -8.64
N ARG A 129 -20.99 -4.47 -8.75
CA ARG A 129 -20.69 -3.13 -8.23
C ARG A 129 -20.25 -3.09 -6.76
N VAL A 130 -20.82 -3.93 -5.90
CA VAL A 130 -20.43 -4.00 -4.47
C VAL A 130 -19.01 -4.57 -4.33
N LEU A 131 -18.71 -5.62 -5.09
CA LEU A 131 -17.41 -6.28 -5.08
C LEU A 131 -16.30 -5.39 -5.64
N LEU A 132 -16.63 -4.51 -6.60
CA LEU A 132 -15.70 -3.49 -7.10
C LEU A 132 -15.24 -2.56 -5.97
N VAL A 133 -16.18 -2.02 -5.18
CA VAL A 133 -15.83 -1.13 -4.05
C VAL A 133 -15.01 -1.90 -2.99
N GLU A 134 -15.39 -3.15 -2.68
CA GLU A 134 -14.63 -3.99 -1.76
C GLU A 134 -13.22 -4.27 -2.26
N THR A 135 -13.05 -4.46 -3.56
CA THR A 135 -11.76 -4.65 -4.23
C THR A 135 -10.91 -3.40 -4.15
N GLU A 136 -11.47 -2.22 -4.48
CA GLU A 136 -10.77 -0.93 -4.38
C GLU A 136 -10.28 -0.66 -2.95
N VAL A 137 -11.15 -0.90 -1.94
CA VAL A 137 -10.79 -0.76 -0.52
C VAL A 137 -9.73 -1.79 -0.11
N SER A 138 -9.82 -3.03 -0.61
CA SER A 138 -8.84 -4.08 -0.33
C SER A 138 -7.46 -3.75 -0.90
N LEU A 139 -7.39 -3.25 -2.13
CA LEU A 139 -6.15 -2.79 -2.76
C LEU A 139 -5.52 -1.62 -1.99
N PHE A 140 -6.34 -0.64 -1.59
CA PHE A 140 -5.89 0.45 -0.74
C PHE A 140 -5.38 -0.07 0.62
N ALA A 141 -6.10 -0.98 1.28
CA ALA A 141 -5.70 -1.57 2.55
C ALA A 141 -4.40 -2.37 2.45
N MET A 142 -4.21 -3.13 1.38
CA MET A 142 -2.95 -3.82 1.07
C MET A 142 -1.80 -2.84 0.93
N GLY A 143 -2.02 -1.72 0.23
CA GLY A 143 -1.07 -0.62 0.18
C GLY A 143 -0.74 -0.08 1.57
N VAL A 144 -1.74 0.19 2.41
CA VAL A 144 -1.52 0.70 3.78
C VAL A 144 -0.68 -0.26 4.61
N LEU A 145 -0.94 -1.56 4.52
CA LEU A 145 -0.15 -2.59 5.18
C LEU A 145 1.30 -2.58 4.69
N ASN A 146 1.51 -2.53 3.37
CA ASN A 146 2.83 -2.47 2.75
C ASN A 146 3.61 -1.21 3.18
N GLY A 147 3.00 -0.03 3.12
CA GLY A 147 3.61 1.23 3.56
C GLY A 147 3.98 1.21 5.05
N THR A 148 3.08 0.69 5.89
CA THR A 148 3.34 0.52 7.33
C THR A 148 4.53 -0.42 7.58
N ALA A 149 4.59 -1.53 6.86
CA ALA A 149 5.70 -2.47 6.94
C ALA A 149 7.04 -1.85 6.52
N TRP A 150 7.06 -1.02 5.47
CA TRP A 150 8.26 -0.29 5.07
C TRP A 150 8.75 0.70 6.14
N VAL A 151 7.84 1.38 6.85
CA VAL A 151 8.21 2.24 7.99
C VAL A 151 8.88 1.42 9.09
N MET A 152 8.37 0.23 9.38
CA MET A 152 8.93 -0.66 10.40
C MET A 152 10.31 -1.22 10.01
N LEU A 153 10.50 -1.55 8.73
CA LEU A 153 11.77 -2.09 8.22
C LEU A 153 12.83 -0.99 8.11
N TRP A 154 12.46 0.17 7.55
CA TRP A 154 13.39 1.26 7.23
C TRP A 154 12.84 2.64 7.58
N ARG A 155 12.70 2.97 8.86
CA ARG A 155 12.21 4.29 9.33
C ARG A 155 12.68 5.52 8.53
N ARG A 156 13.96 5.63 8.19
CA ARG A 156 14.52 6.79 7.46
C ARG A 156 14.41 6.69 5.94
N ALA A 157 14.31 5.48 5.42
CA ALA A 157 14.31 5.18 4.00
C ALA A 157 13.02 4.48 3.55
N ALA A 158 11.94 4.61 4.32
CA ALA A 158 10.66 3.96 4.04
C ALA A 158 10.07 4.41 2.70
N TRP A 159 10.42 5.61 2.25
CA TRP A 159 10.08 6.11 0.92
C TRP A 159 10.64 5.24 -0.22
N LEU A 160 11.76 4.51 -0.01
CA LEU A 160 12.26 3.53 -0.97
C LEU A 160 11.26 2.39 -1.19
N GLY A 161 10.41 2.11 -0.19
CA GLY A 161 9.29 1.19 -0.34
C GLY A 161 8.33 1.58 -1.45
N LEU A 162 8.12 2.88 -1.70
CA LEU A 162 7.32 3.35 -2.85
C LEU A 162 7.99 2.97 -4.17
N VAL A 163 9.30 3.21 -4.28
CA VAL A 163 10.07 2.90 -5.50
C VAL A 163 10.05 1.40 -5.78
N VAL A 164 10.29 0.58 -4.75
CA VAL A 164 10.26 -0.88 -4.85
C VAL A 164 8.86 -1.38 -5.23
N THR A 165 7.81 -0.85 -4.59
CA THR A 165 6.43 -1.27 -4.86
C THR A 165 5.98 -0.85 -6.26
N ALA A 166 6.28 0.38 -6.67
CA ALA A 166 5.98 0.85 -8.02
C ALA A 166 6.77 0.06 -9.08
N GLY A 167 8.06 -0.18 -8.85
CA GLY A 167 8.90 -0.96 -9.75
C GLY A 167 8.42 -2.40 -9.90
N ALA A 168 8.09 -3.07 -8.79
CA ALA A 168 7.53 -4.42 -8.82
C ALA A 168 6.19 -4.47 -9.55
N GLY A 169 5.29 -3.52 -9.27
CA GLY A 169 4.01 -3.40 -9.97
C GLY A 169 4.20 -3.20 -11.48
N PHE A 170 5.13 -2.33 -11.88
CA PHE A 170 5.44 -2.10 -13.29
C PHE A 170 6.05 -3.33 -13.97
N MET A 171 6.95 -4.06 -13.30
CA MET A 171 7.51 -5.31 -13.83
C MET A 171 6.42 -6.35 -14.06
N VAL A 172 5.52 -6.51 -13.08
CA VAL A 172 4.39 -7.43 -13.16
C VAL A 172 3.45 -7.04 -14.30
N MET A 173 3.06 -5.76 -14.39
CA MET A 173 2.27 -5.25 -15.51
C MET A 173 2.98 -5.55 -16.82
N SER A 174 4.23 -5.11 -17.00
CA SER A 174 4.98 -5.32 -18.23
C SER A 174 5.07 -6.80 -18.65
N SER A 175 5.19 -7.72 -17.69
CA SER A 175 5.22 -9.15 -17.97
C SER A 175 3.88 -9.68 -18.48
N VAL A 176 2.76 -9.16 -17.98
CA VAL A 176 1.41 -9.53 -18.40
C VAL A 176 1.10 -8.90 -19.75
N LEU A 177 1.45 -7.62 -19.93
CA LEU A 177 1.25 -6.86 -21.16
C LEU A 177 2.06 -7.38 -22.35
N ASN A 178 3.22 -7.98 -22.10
CA ASN A 178 4.00 -8.61 -23.17
C ASN A 178 3.38 -9.94 -23.64
N ALA A 179 2.47 -10.53 -22.85
CA ALA A 179 1.82 -11.81 -23.15
C ALA A 179 0.42 -11.64 -23.77
N HIS A 180 -0.29 -10.56 -23.46
CA HIS A 180 -1.67 -10.31 -23.89
C HIS A 180 -1.72 -8.94 -24.59
N GLY A 181 -2.32 -8.89 -25.79
CA GLY A 181 -2.20 -7.75 -26.72
C GLY A 181 -2.50 -6.39 -26.08
N TRP A 182 -1.73 -5.39 -26.51
CA TRP A 182 -1.81 -4.00 -26.06
C TRP A 182 -3.12 -3.38 -26.53
N CYS A 183 -4.12 -3.38 -25.66
CA CYS A 183 -5.16 -2.38 -25.64
C CYS A 183 -5.43 -2.14 -24.17
#